data_AF-A0A1H6ETI4-F1
#
_entry.id   AF-A0A1H6ETI4-F1
#
_cell.length_a   1.000
_cell.length_b   1.000
_cell.length_c   1.000
_cell.angle_alpha   90.00
_cell.angle_beta   90.00
_cell.angle_gamma   90.00
#
_symmetry.space_group_name_H-M   'P 1'
#
loop_
_entity.id
_entity.type
_entity.pdbx_description
1 polymer ?
#
loop_
_entity_poly.entity_id
_entity_poly.type
_entity_poly.pdbx_seq_one_letter_code
_entity_poly.pdbx_strand_id
1 'polypeptide(L)'
;MPRLKRLTIEEARTLTRAELLPRIEEEQRYWYQRIHRCMMQPGDEQDFKTFNDILHITTAPYRSDVLQGDYWAKPLGELGEL
;
A
#
# COMPACT_ATOMS: atom_id res chain seq x y z
N MET A 1 19.16 -3.93 8.77
CA MET A 1 18.80 -3.45 7.42
C MET A 1 18.50 -1.97 7.54
N PRO A 2 18.98 -1.12 6.62
CA PRO A 2 18.57 0.29 6.60
C PRO A 2 17.04 0.32 6.69
N ARG A 3 16.51 1.17 7.58
CA ARG A 3 15.07 1.27 7.82
C ARG A 3 14.40 1.54 6.47
N LEU A 4 13.71 0.56 5.92
CA LEU A 4 12.94 0.74 4.69
C LEU A 4 11.99 1.92 4.95
N LYS A 5 12.07 2.95 4.09
CA LYS A 5 11.12 4.05 4.14
C LYS A 5 9.81 3.55 3.55
N ARG A 6 8.81 3.36 4.40
CA ARG A 6 7.46 2.95 4.00
C ARG A 6 6.86 3.98 3.05
N LEU A 7 6.15 3.50 2.04
CA LEU A 7 5.42 4.33 1.11
C LEU A 7 4.27 5.00 1.85
N THR A 8 4.19 6.32 1.75
CA THR A 8 3.06 7.06 2.29
C THR A 8 2.00 7.30 1.23
N ILE A 9 0.77 7.56 1.66
CA ILE A 9 -0.34 7.94 0.77
C ILE A 9 -0.01 9.23 0.01
N GLU A 10 0.69 10.17 0.64
CA GLU A 10 1.16 11.40 -0.01
C GLU A 10 2.16 11.11 -1.14
N GLU A 11 3.14 10.23 -0.90
CA GLU A 11 4.08 9.78 -1.94
C GLU A 11 3.35 9.07 -3.08
N ALA A 12 2.33 8.27 -2.77
CA ALA A 12 1.49 7.61 -3.78
C ALA A 12 0.67 8.56 -4.65
N ARG A 13 0.29 9.73 -4.11
CA ARG A 13 -0.48 10.76 -4.83
C ARG A 13 0.40 11.72 -5.63
N THR A 14 1.66 11.91 -5.22
CA THR A 14 2.56 12.91 -5.79
C THR A 14 3.54 12.33 -6.81
N LEU A 15 3.97 11.09 -6.63
CA LEU A 15 4.94 10.45 -7.52
C LEU A 15 4.28 9.98 -8.81
N THR A 16 5.04 10.05 -9.91
CA THR A 16 4.62 9.45 -11.17
C THR A 16 4.69 7.93 -11.08
N ARG A 17 3.94 7.23 -11.96
CA ARG A 17 3.96 5.76 -12.00
C ARG A 17 5.37 5.17 -12.12
N ALA A 18 6.25 5.82 -12.89
CA ALA A 18 7.63 5.36 -13.09
C ALA A 18 8.48 5.48 -11.81
N GLU A 19 8.20 6.47 -10.96
CA GLU A 19 8.89 6.66 -9.68
C GLU A 19 8.29 5.79 -8.57
N LEU A 20 6.98 5.51 -8.68
CA LEU A 20 6.24 4.75 -7.68
C LEU A 20 6.45 3.24 -7.81
N LEU A 21 6.57 2.72 -9.03
CA LEU A 21 6.78 1.30 -9.30
C LEU A 21 8.00 0.70 -8.55
N PRO A 22 9.22 1.26 -8.64
CA PRO A 22 10.37 0.69 -7.94
C PRO A 22 10.20 0.72 -6.41
N ARG A 23 9.54 1.76 -5.87
CA ARG A 23 9.26 1.86 -4.43
C ARG A 23 8.27 0.79 -3.98
N ILE A 24 7.22 0.53 -4.77
CA ILE A 24 6.25 -0.52 -4.50
C ILE A 24 6.92 -1.89 -4.52
N GLU A 25 7.78 -2.18 -5.50
CA GLU A 25 8.50 -3.45 -5.59
C GLU A 25 9.43 -3.69 -4.39
N GLU A 26 10.13 -2.64 -3.93
CA GLU A 26 10.98 -2.72 -2.74
C GLU A 26 10.17 -3.04 -1.47
N GLU A 27 9.05 -2.35 -1.27
CA GLU A 27 8.21 -2.58 -0.10
C GLU A 27 7.44 -3.90 -0.17
N GLN A 28 7.01 -4.33 -1.36
CA GLN A 28 6.43 -5.65 -1.57
C GLN A 28 7.43 -6.76 -1.20
N ARG A 29 8.69 -6.61 -1.62
CA ARG A 29 9.76 -7.57 -1.29
C ARG A 29 10.02 -7.63 0.22
N TYR A 30 10.02 -6.48 0.88
CA TYR A 30 10.17 -6.38 2.33
C TYR A 30 9.04 -7.10 3.08
N TRP A 31 7.79 -6.84 2.70
CA TRP A 31 6.64 -7.50 3.32
C TRP A 31 6.62 -8.99 3.05
N TYR A 32 6.91 -9.39 1.81
CA TYR A 32 7.06 -10.80 1.45
C TYR A 32 8.08 -11.52 2.33
N GLN A 33 9.26 -10.93 2.53
CA GLN A 33 10.31 -11.49 3.39
C GLN A 33 9.91 -11.55 4.87
N ARG A 34 9.25 -10.51 5.41
CA ARG A 34 8.78 -10.53 6.81
C ARG A 34 7.72 -11.59 7.03
N ILE A 35 6.74 -11.69 6.13
CA ILE A 35 5.66 -12.69 6.22
C ILE A 35 6.23 -14.09 6.09
N HIS A 36 7.07 -14.36 5.08
CA HIS A 36 7.64 -15.70 4.85
C HIS A 36 8.58 -16.17 5.96
N ARG A 37 9.21 -15.24 6.68
CA ARG A 37 10.09 -15.56 7.81
C ARG A 37 9.39 -15.47 9.17
N CYS A 38 8.07 -15.28 9.19
CA CYS A 38 7.28 -15.09 10.41
C CYS A 38 7.84 -13.98 11.33
N MET A 39 8.35 -12.89 10.75
CA MET A 39 8.96 -11.75 11.48
C MET A 39 8.00 -10.56 11.62
N MET A 40 6.69 -10.80 11.54
CA MET A 40 5.69 -9.76 11.77
C MET A 40 5.72 -9.31 13.24
N GLN A 41 5.71 -8.01 13.46
CA GLN A 41 5.70 -7.39 14.78
C GLN A 41 4.34 -6.72 15.05
N PRO A 42 3.96 -6.54 16.33
CA PRO A 42 2.79 -5.73 16.67
C PRO A 42 2.91 -4.33 16.03
N GLY A 43 1.89 -3.94 15.26
CA GLY A 43 1.86 -2.70 14.48
C GLY A 43 2.13 -2.87 12.98
N ASP A 44 2.84 -3.93 12.56
CA ASP A 44 3.13 -4.19 11.15
C ASP A 44 1.85 -4.45 10.32
N GLU A 45 0.77 -4.92 10.94
CA GLU A 45 -0.51 -5.15 10.26
C GLU A 45 -1.10 -3.85 9.68
N GLN A 46 -1.06 -2.76 10.45
CA GLN A 46 -1.59 -1.48 10.01
C GLN A 46 -0.75 -0.90 8.86
N ASP A 47 0.56 -1.08 8.94
CA ASP A 47 1.50 -0.63 7.92
C ASP A 47 1.37 -1.45 6.63
N PHE A 48 1.23 -2.77 6.76
CA PHE A 48 1.00 -3.66 5.63
C PHE A 48 -0.34 -3.38 4.95
N LYS A 49 -1.39 -3.11 5.73
CA LYS A 49 -2.69 -2.68 5.20
C LYS A 49 -2.56 -1.40 4.37
N THR A 50 -1.85 -0.41 4.90
CA THR A 50 -1.63 0.88 4.23
C THR A 50 -0.87 0.70 2.91
N PHE A 51 0.18 -0.14 2.91
CA PHE A 51 0.90 -0.50 1.69
C PHE A 51 -0.02 -1.19 0.66
N ASN A 52 -0.88 -2.12 1.11
CA ASN A 52 -1.78 -2.85 0.23
C ASN A 52 -2.85 -1.94 -0.41
N ASP A 53 -3.37 -0.97 0.35
CA ASP A 53 -4.27 0.06 -0.15
C ASP A 53 -3.61 0.88 -1.27
N ILE A 54 -2.36 1.30 -1.07
CA ILE A 54 -1.58 2.03 -2.08
C ILE A 54 -1.35 1.16 -3.33
N LEU A 55 -0.97 -0.12 -3.16
CA LEU A 55 -0.77 -1.05 -4.27
C LEU A 55 -2.05 -1.21 -5.11
N HIS A 56 -3.22 -1.35 -4.47
CA HIS A 56 -4.49 -1.51 -5.17
C HIS A 56 -4.87 -0.26 -5.96
N ILE A 57 -4.73 0.92 -5.35
CA ILE A 57 -5.02 2.21 -6.02
C ILE A 57 -4.13 2.40 -7.26
N THR A 58 -2.84 2.10 -7.12
CA THR A 58 -1.83 2.36 -8.17
C THR A 58 -1.91 1.38 -9.34
N THR A 59 -2.38 0.15 -9.09
CA THR A 59 -2.53 -0.89 -10.11
C THR A 59 -3.90 -0.88 -10.81
N ALA A 60 -4.93 -0.30 -10.19
CA ALA A 60 -6.30 -0.27 -10.74
C ALA A 60 -6.93 1.13 -10.74
N PRO A 61 -6.49 2.07 -11.61
CA PRO A 61 -7.05 3.42 -11.66
C PRO A 61 -8.52 3.52 -12.13
N TYR A 62 -9.14 2.42 -12.59
CA TYR A 62 -10.51 2.39 -13.17
C TYR A 62 -11.48 1.38 -12.54
N ARG A 63 -11.16 0.77 -11.38
CA ARG A 63 -12.11 -0.13 -10.71
C ARG A 63 -12.89 0.62 -9.63
N SER A 64 -13.87 1.43 -10.03
CA SER A 64 -14.86 2.00 -9.12
C SER A 64 -16.08 1.10 -8.87
N ASP A 65 -16.31 0.03 -9.65
CA ASP A 65 -17.66 -0.59 -9.67
C ASP A 65 -17.75 -2.12 -9.55
N VAL A 66 -16.71 -2.87 -9.17
CA VAL A 66 -16.79 -4.36 -9.15
C VAL A 66 -16.22 -5.04 -7.92
N LEU A 67 -16.35 -4.46 -6.71
CA LEU A 67 -16.19 -5.21 -5.46
C LEU A 67 -17.23 -4.74 -4.43
N GLN A 68 -18.49 -5.05 -4.73
CA GLN A 68 -19.58 -5.02 -3.76
C GLN A 68 -19.45 -6.28 -2.89
N GLY A 69 -18.85 -6.09 -1.71
CA GLY A 69 -18.64 -7.13 -0.70
C GLY A 69 -17.33 -6.89 0.02
N ASP A 70 -17.41 -6.22 1.18
CA ASP A 70 -16.42 -6.08 2.25
C ASP A 70 -14.92 -6.03 1.86
N TYR A 71 -14.30 -4.90 2.20
CA TYR A 71 -12.85 -4.62 2.33
C TYR A 71 -12.27 -3.55 1.37
N TRP A 72 -12.87 -3.26 0.20
CA TRP A 72 -12.23 -2.43 -0.84
C TRP A 72 -12.94 -1.14 -1.29
N ALA A 73 -14.07 -0.76 -0.68
CA ALA A 73 -14.87 0.37 -1.16
C ALA A 73 -14.55 1.71 -0.48
N LYS A 74 -13.34 2.25 -0.68
CA LYS A 74 -13.10 3.69 -0.46
C LYS A 74 -12.36 4.32 -1.64
N PRO A 75 -13.05 5.08 -2.51
CA PRO A 75 -12.37 5.97 -3.44
C PRO A 75 -11.61 7.04 -2.65
N LEU A 76 -10.47 7.47 -3.21
CA LEU A 76 -9.45 8.36 -2.63
C LEU A 76 -9.97 9.66 -1.96
N GLY A 77 -11.23 10.06 -2.17
CA GLY A 77 -11.89 11.19 -1.49
C GLY A 77 -12.34 10.93 -0.05
N GLU A 78 -12.30 9.69 0.45
CA GLU A 78 -12.74 9.32 1.81
C GLU A 78 -11.62 8.89 2.77
N LEU A 79 -10.37 9.25 2.46
CA LEU A 79 -9.30 9.29 3.47
C LEU A 79 -9.44 10.63 4.19
N GLY A 80 -10.34 10.68 5.19
CA GLY A 80 -10.62 11.87 5.99
C GLY A 80 -9.36 12.43 6.68
N GLU A 81 -9.44 13.69 7.11
CA GLU A 81 -8.41 14.34 7.93
C GLU A 81 -8.10 13.47 9.15
N LEU A 82 -6.87 12.95 9.22
CA LEU A 82 -6.28 12.32 10.40
C LEU A 82 -5.32 13.30 11.06
#